data_AF-A0A949YEX2-F1
#
_entry.id   AF-A0A949YEX2-F1
#
_cell.length_a   1.000
_cell.length_b   1.000
_cell.length_c   1.000
_cell.angle_alpha   90.00
_cell.angle_beta   90.00
_cell.angle_gamma   90.00
#
_symmetry.space_group_name_H-M   'P 1'
#
loop_
_entity.id
_entity.type
_entity.pdbx_description
1 polymer ?
#
loop_
_entity_poly.entity_id
_entity_poly.type
_entity_poly.pdbx_seq_one_letter_code
_entity_poly.pdbx_strand_id
1 'polypeptide(L)'
;MKLPEDSRILCAGLDQFCLPAALFSRDTGRFVGWNKSFIDAIGVSADEMGVIPVSEVLRMETPTAEPFDCEAAPAPVHPEKCILKAASDGPTSTAKLFEREDGYSLLIVEGHAAEQNNEDFIRGLLVGKTEEQDRIRQKFHDDVAPQIMAAAFATETLAAEIRRGASEDSEELRRIADLITDLVGGIRVALGNNAASSQDRAAS
;
A
#
# COMPACT_ATOMS: atom_id res chain seq x y z
N MET A 1 -11.62 20.93 -1.21
CA MET A 1 -11.23 20.23 -2.46
C MET A 1 -12.49 19.81 -3.20
N LYS A 2 -12.47 19.80 -4.54
CA LYS A 2 -13.61 19.34 -5.36
C LYS A 2 -13.51 17.81 -5.53
N LEU A 3 -14.16 17.06 -4.65
CA LEU A 3 -14.09 15.59 -4.61
C LEU A 3 -14.66 14.78 -5.81
N PRO A 4 -15.49 15.28 -6.75
CA PRO A 4 -16.11 14.38 -7.73
C PRO A 4 -15.14 13.72 -8.72
N GLU A 5 -14.00 14.36 -9.04
CA GLU A 5 -12.98 13.77 -9.92
C GLU A 5 -12.00 12.88 -9.14
N ASP A 6 -11.55 13.33 -7.97
CA ASP A 6 -10.60 12.60 -7.13
C ASP A 6 -11.20 11.27 -6.61
N SER A 7 -12.51 11.22 -6.35
CA SER A 7 -13.19 10.00 -5.92
C SER A 7 -13.18 8.91 -7.01
N ARG A 8 -13.31 9.30 -8.28
CA ARG A 8 -13.27 8.37 -9.42
C ARG A 8 -11.87 7.81 -9.62
N ILE A 9 -10.83 8.63 -9.44
CA ILE A 9 -9.44 8.19 -9.54
C ILE A 9 -9.14 7.15 -8.46
N LEU A 10 -9.56 7.41 -7.21
CA LEU A 10 -9.37 6.46 -6.10
C LEU A 10 -10.08 5.12 -6.39
N CYS A 11 -11.37 5.15 -6.73
CA CYS A 11 -12.14 3.94 -7.02
C CYS A 11 -11.56 3.17 -8.22
N ALA A 12 -11.14 3.86 -9.28
CA ALA A 12 -10.48 3.24 -10.42
C ALA A 12 -9.15 2.59 -10.05
N GLY A 13 -8.35 3.22 -9.18
CA GLY A 13 -7.11 2.64 -8.65
C GLY A 13 -7.38 1.36 -7.86
N LEU A 14 -8.38 1.37 -6.97
CA LEU A 14 -8.76 0.20 -6.18
C LEU A 14 -9.32 -0.95 -7.03
N ASP A 15 -9.96 -0.64 -8.16
CA ASP A 15 -10.47 -1.64 -9.12
C ASP A 15 -9.33 -2.43 -9.77
N GLN A 16 -8.15 -1.83 -9.97
CA GLN A 16 -6.97 -2.53 -10.50
C GLN A 16 -6.46 -3.64 -9.58
N PHE A 17 -6.74 -3.50 -8.28
CA PHE A 17 -6.45 -4.51 -7.26
C PHE A 17 -7.65 -5.42 -6.98
N CYS A 18 -8.75 -5.26 -7.74
CA CYS A 18 -10.01 -5.96 -7.54
C CYS A 18 -10.55 -5.82 -6.11
N LEU A 19 -10.29 -4.68 -5.47
CA LEU A 19 -10.78 -4.37 -4.14
C LEU A 19 -12.17 -3.74 -4.26
N PRO A 20 -13.25 -4.40 -3.82
CA PRO A 20 -14.59 -3.84 -3.93
C PRO A 20 -14.71 -2.61 -3.03
N ALA A 21 -14.79 -1.42 -3.62
CA ALA A 21 -14.76 -0.16 -2.88
C ALA A 21 -15.76 0.90 -3.38
N ALA A 22 -16.31 1.65 -2.43
CA ALA A 22 -17.18 2.78 -2.69
C ALA A 22 -16.91 3.95 -1.73
N LEU A 23 -17.08 5.17 -2.23
CA LEU A 23 -16.98 6.41 -1.48
C LEU A 23 -18.39 7.02 -1.33
N PHE A 24 -18.71 7.50 -0.14
CA PHE A 24 -19.95 8.24 0.09
C PHE A 24 -19.72 9.52 0.89
N SER A 25 -20.60 10.49 0.69
CA SER A 25 -20.67 11.71 1.50
C SER A 25 -21.60 11.48 2.68
N ARG A 26 -21.12 11.77 3.89
CA ARG A 26 -21.92 11.69 5.12
C ARG A 26 -22.98 12.79 5.17
N ASP A 27 -22.65 13.97 4.66
CA ASP A 27 -23.57 15.11 4.63
C ASP A 27 -24.81 14.83 3.79
N THR A 28 -24.63 14.19 2.63
CA THR A 28 -25.75 13.86 1.74
C THR A 28 -26.30 12.46 1.96
N GLY A 29 -25.57 11.58 2.65
CA GLY A 29 -25.91 10.16 2.78
C GLY A 29 -25.96 9.44 1.42
N ARG A 30 -25.13 9.86 0.45
CA ARG A 30 -25.13 9.35 -0.93
C ARG A 30 -23.76 8.86 -1.34
N PHE A 31 -23.74 7.78 -2.13
CA PHE A 31 -22.54 7.36 -2.83
C PHE A 31 -22.13 8.42 -3.86
N VAL A 32 -20.84 8.74 -3.86
CA VAL A 32 -20.24 9.75 -4.76
C VAL A 32 -19.17 9.13 -5.68
N GLY A 33 -18.81 7.88 -5.45
CA GLY A 33 -17.92 7.09 -6.30
C GLY A 33 -17.98 5.62 -5.90
N TRP A 34 -17.76 4.72 -6.85
CA TRP A 34 -17.71 3.27 -6.66
C TRP A 34 -16.95 2.64 -7.81
N ASN A 35 -16.41 1.45 -7.60
CA ASN A 35 -15.77 0.68 -8.65
C ASN A 35 -16.62 -0.53 -9.09
N LYS A 36 -16.15 -1.22 -10.13
CA LYS A 36 -16.90 -2.34 -10.70
C LYS A 36 -16.93 -3.51 -9.72
N SER A 37 -15.80 -3.81 -9.07
CA SER A 37 -15.73 -4.85 -8.05
C SER A 37 -16.76 -4.62 -6.93
N PHE A 38 -17.02 -3.37 -6.54
CA PHE A 38 -18.04 -3.05 -5.54
C PHE A 38 -19.45 -3.41 -6.01
N ILE A 39 -19.85 -2.94 -7.20
CA ILE A 39 -21.16 -3.26 -7.82
C ILE A 39 -21.35 -4.77 -7.87
N ASP A 40 -20.34 -5.50 -8.36
CA ASP A 40 -20.37 -6.95 -8.49
C ASP A 40 -20.53 -7.63 -7.11
N ALA A 41 -19.85 -7.13 -6.08
CA ALA A 41 -19.89 -7.69 -4.73
C ALA A 41 -21.22 -7.45 -4.00
N ILE A 42 -21.87 -6.31 -4.19
CA ILE A 42 -23.15 -5.99 -3.52
C ILE A 42 -24.37 -6.34 -4.36
N GLY A 43 -24.19 -6.62 -5.66
CA GLY A 43 -25.28 -6.95 -6.58
C GLY A 43 -26.24 -5.80 -6.90
N VAL A 44 -25.77 -4.55 -6.81
CA VAL A 44 -26.56 -3.34 -7.09
C VAL A 44 -26.00 -2.67 -8.33
N SER A 45 -26.87 -2.30 -9.28
CA SER A 45 -26.42 -1.67 -10.53
C SER A 45 -25.86 -0.26 -10.31
N ALA A 46 -25.03 0.22 -11.24
CA ALA A 46 -24.46 1.57 -11.18
C ALA A 46 -25.53 2.67 -11.15
N ASP A 47 -26.64 2.48 -11.88
CA ASP A 47 -27.74 3.45 -11.92
C ASP A 47 -28.48 3.50 -10.58
N GLU A 48 -28.72 2.35 -9.95
CA GLU A 48 -29.31 2.26 -8.62
C GLU A 48 -28.40 2.86 -7.55
N MET A 49 -27.09 2.64 -7.64
CA MET A 49 -26.10 3.20 -6.70
C MET A 49 -26.13 4.73 -6.65
N GLY A 50 -26.43 5.40 -7.77
CA GLY A 50 -26.55 6.86 -7.82
C GLY A 50 -27.77 7.42 -7.09
N VAL A 51 -28.80 6.60 -6.86
CA VAL A 51 -30.09 7.03 -6.28
C VAL A 51 -30.44 6.37 -4.96
N ILE A 52 -29.73 5.31 -4.57
CA ILE A 52 -29.94 4.62 -3.31
C ILE A 52 -29.25 5.39 -2.16
N PRO A 53 -29.95 5.65 -1.04
CA PRO A 53 -29.33 6.18 0.16
C PRO A 53 -28.36 5.17 0.77
N VAL A 54 -27.23 5.65 1.31
CA VAL A 54 -26.24 4.78 1.97
C VAL A 54 -26.88 3.99 3.11
N SER A 55 -27.81 4.58 3.85
CA SER A 55 -28.53 3.92 4.95
C SER A 55 -29.38 2.71 4.54
N GLU A 56 -29.72 2.58 3.25
CA GLU A 56 -30.48 1.42 2.75
C GLU A 56 -29.57 0.23 2.43
N VAL A 57 -28.28 0.49 2.16
CA VAL A 57 -27.27 -0.53 1.81
C VAL A 57 -26.33 -0.84 2.97
N LEU A 58 -25.96 0.18 3.74
CA LEU A 58 -25.04 0.10 4.86
C LEU A 58 -25.81 0.01 6.17
N ARG A 59 -25.60 -1.07 6.90
CA ARG A 59 -26.01 -1.20 8.29
C ARG A 59 -24.75 -1.25 9.16
N MET A 60 -24.56 -0.20 9.93
CA MET A 60 -23.51 -0.17 10.94
C MET A 60 -23.85 -1.23 11.99
N GLU A 61 -22.96 -2.21 12.16
CA GLU A 61 -23.00 -3.04 13.35
C GLU A 61 -22.38 -2.29 14.53
N THR A 62 -22.78 -2.67 15.74
CA THR A 62 -22.18 -2.15 16.95
C THR A 62 -20.67 -2.40 16.89
N PRO A 63 -19.82 -1.36 17.00
CA PRO A 63 -18.39 -1.50 16.76
C PRO A 63 -17.79 -2.56 17.70
N THR A 64 -17.31 -3.64 17.11
CA THR A 64 -16.57 -4.72 17.79
C THR A 64 -15.07 -4.63 17.52
N ALA A 65 -14.64 -3.64 16.73
CA ALA A 65 -13.25 -3.53 16.30
C ALA A 65 -12.37 -3.00 17.43
N GLU A 66 -11.35 -3.78 17.79
CA GLU A 66 -10.19 -3.25 18.48
C GLU A 66 -9.47 -2.25 17.54
N PRO A 67 -8.96 -1.13 18.06
CA PRO A 67 -8.28 -0.13 17.26
C PRO A 67 -7.11 -0.75 16.48
N PHE A 68 -7.08 -0.51 15.17
CA PHE A 68 -5.95 -0.87 14.32
C PHE A 68 -5.10 0.39 14.09
N ASP A 69 -3.96 0.46 14.76
CA ASP A 69 -2.97 1.52 14.52
C ASP A 69 -2.14 1.15 13.30
N CYS A 70 -2.36 1.85 12.19
CA CYS A 70 -1.43 1.81 11.07
C CYS A 70 -0.32 2.83 11.34
N GLU A 71 0.80 2.39 11.94
CA GLU A 71 1.91 3.26 12.35
C GLU A 71 2.53 4.10 11.22
N ALA A 72 2.30 3.71 9.96
CA ALA A 72 2.81 4.39 8.77
C ALA A 72 1.80 5.30 8.06
N ALA A 73 0.55 5.39 8.56
CA ALA A 73 -0.45 6.24 7.93
C ALA A 73 -0.16 7.72 8.21
N PRO A 74 -0.14 8.61 7.19
CA PRO A 74 0.09 10.04 7.39
C PRO A 74 -1.02 10.73 8.21
N ALA A 75 -2.14 10.03 8.44
CA ALA A 75 -3.21 10.41 9.35
C ALA A 75 -3.75 9.15 10.05
N PRO A 76 -4.18 9.21 11.31
CA PRO A 76 -4.83 8.09 11.98
C PRO A 76 -6.14 7.76 11.24
N VAL A 77 -6.20 6.59 10.62
CA VAL A 77 -7.43 6.09 10.01
C VAL A 77 -7.93 4.95 10.87
N HIS A 78 -9.10 5.11 11.48
CA HIS A 78 -9.72 4.10 12.32
C HIS A 78 -10.76 3.33 11.49
N PRO A 79 -10.47 2.09 11.06
CA PRO A 79 -11.43 1.29 10.34
C PRO A 79 -12.54 0.81 11.28
N GLU A 80 -13.79 1.18 11.00
CA GLU A 80 -14.95 0.60 11.65
C GLU A 80 -15.47 -0.60 10.85
N LYS A 81 -15.75 -1.72 11.52
CA LYS A 81 -16.42 -2.85 10.87
C LYS A 81 -17.90 -2.54 10.69
N CYS A 82 -18.42 -2.82 9.51
CA CYS A 82 -19.82 -2.61 9.16
C CYS A 82 -20.36 -3.78 8.33
N ILE A 83 -21.69 -3.93 8.29
CA ILE A 83 -22.35 -4.90 7.43
C ILE A 83 -23.02 -4.16 6.28
N LEU A 84 -22.72 -4.61 5.07
CA LEU A 84 -23.46 -4.24 3.88
C LEU A 84 -24.57 -5.27 3.67
N LYS A 85 -25.80 -4.79 3.55
CA LYS A 85 -26.94 -5.58 3.11
C LYS A 85 -27.34 -5.05 1.74
N ALA A 86 -27.40 -5.93 0.74
CA ALA A 86 -28.02 -5.56 -0.54
C ALA A 86 -29.47 -5.09 -0.30
N ALA A 87 -29.98 -4.19 -1.14
CA ALA A 87 -31.32 -3.63 -1.00
C ALA A 87 -32.45 -4.68 -1.16
N SER A 88 -32.13 -5.83 -1.76
CA SER A 88 -32.97 -7.04 -1.84
C SER A 88 -32.49 -8.09 -0.83
N ASP A 89 -33.21 -9.19 -0.59
CA ASP A 89 -32.82 -10.29 0.33
C ASP A 89 -31.52 -11.05 -0.06
N GLY A 90 -30.56 -10.36 -0.65
CA GLY A 90 -29.24 -10.85 -0.99
C GLY A 90 -28.34 -11.09 0.23
N PRO A 91 -27.19 -11.72 -0.01
CA PRO A 91 -26.21 -12.02 1.02
C PRO A 91 -25.76 -10.75 1.74
N THR A 92 -25.46 -10.88 3.03
CA THR A 92 -24.81 -9.82 3.80
C THR A 92 -23.30 -9.97 3.65
N SER A 93 -22.62 -8.87 3.41
CA SER A 93 -21.17 -8.82 3.29
C SER A 93 -20.60 -7.96 4.40
N THR A 94 -19.48 -8.38 5.00
CA THR A 94 -18.76 -7.52 5.92
C THR A 94 -17.94 -6.49 5.14
N ALA A 95 -17.77 -5.31 5.72
CA ALA A 95 -16.99 -4.25 5.13
C ALA A 95 -16.25 -3.45 6.20
N LYS A 96 -15.21 -2.76 5.77
CA LYS A 96 -14.50 -1.77 6.56
C LYS A 96 -14.87 -0.38 6.09
N LEU A 97 -15.23 0.47 7.05
CA LEU A 97 -15.50 1.88 6.86
C LEU A 97 -14.29 2.68 7.33
N PHE A 98 -13.80 3.56 6.46
CA PHE A 98 -12.72 4.49 6.75
C PHE A 98 -13.26 5.90 6.63
N GLU A 99 -13.20 6.64 7.73
CA GLU A 99 -13.74 7.99 7.80
C GLU A 99 -12.67 9.05 7.53
N ARG A 100 -13.04 10.10 6.81
CA ARG A 100 -12.19 11.28 6.60
C ARG A 100 -12.79 12.47 7.34
N GLU A 101 -11.92 13.38 7.79
CA GLU A 101 -12.35 14.60 8.51
C GLU A 101 -13.22 15.53 7.65
N ASP A 102 -13.10 15.47 6.32
CA ASP A 102 -13.81 16.34 5.38
C ASP A 102 -15.24 15.87 5.04
N GLY A 103 -15.80 14.93 5.80
CA GLY A 103 -17.20 14.51 5.65
C GLY A 103 -17.44 13.36 4.67
N TYR A 104 -16.38 12.73 4.16
CA TYR A 104 -16.46 11.56 3.29
C TYR A 104 -16.02 10.28 3.99
N SER A 105 -16.59 9.16 3.56
CA SER A 105 -16.18 7.84 4.04
C SER A 105 -15.97 6.87 2.89
N LEU A 106 -14.93 6.04 3.02
CA LEU A 106 -14.58 4.96 2.11
C LEU A 106 -15.05 3.64 2.70
N LEU A 107 -15.77 2.85 1.92
CA LEU A 107 -16.17 1.49 2.22
C LEU A 107 -15.33 0.53 1.39
N ILE A 108 -14.80 -0.51 2.02
CA ILE A 108 -14.15 -1.64 1.35
C ILE A 108 -14.83 -2.92 1.82
N VAL A 109 -15.40 -3.68 0.88
CA VAL A 109 -16.03 -4.97 1.19
C VAL A 109 -14.92 -5.98 1.50
N GLU A 110 -15.07 -6.70 2.61
CA GLU A 110 -14.21 -7.83 2.93
C GLU A 110 -14.66 -9.03 2.09
N GLY A 111 -13.81 -9.49 1.17
CA GLY A 111 -14.10 -10.66 0.35
C GLY A 111 -14.25 -11.93 1.19
N HIS A 112 -15.09 -12.86 0.74
CA HIS A 112 -15.17 -14.18 1.36
C HIS A 112 -13.88 -14.99 1.09
N ALA A 113 -13.46 -15.85 2.02
CA ALA A 113 -12.28 -16.70 1.85
C ALA A 113 -12.31 -17.57 0.57
N ALA A 114 -13.49 -17.82 0.00
CA ALA A 114 -13.66 -18.52 -1.27
C ALA A 114 -13.24 -17.69 -2.50
N GLU A 115 -13.28 -16.35 -2.42
CA GLU A 115 -12.90 -15.43 -3.50
C GLU A 115 -11.40 -15.13 -3.56
N GLN A 116 -10.63 -15.52 -2.54
CA GLN A 116 -9.17 -15.45 -2.56
C GLN A 116 -8.53 -16.43 -3.57
N ASN A 117 -9.32 -17.37 -4.11
CA ASN A 117 -8.94 -18.24 -5.23
C ASN A 117 -9.42 -17.71 -6.59
N ASN A 118 -10.03 -16.52 -6.65
CA ASN A 118 -10.43 -15.91 -7.92
C ASN A 118 -9.18 -15.39 -8.66
N GLU A 119 -9.09 -15.67 -9.97
CA GLU A 119 -7.96 -15.26 -10.82
C GLU A 119 -7.70 -13.76 -10.77
N ASP A 120 -8.77 -12.97 -10.64
CA ASP A 120 -8.70 -11.51 -10.55
C ASP A 120 -8.04 -11.03 -9.24
N PHE A 121 -8.34 -11.69 -8.11
CA PHE A 121 -7.67 -11.41 -6.83
C PHE A 121 -6.19 -11.79 -6.89
N ILE A 122 -5.86 -12.96 -7.46
CA ILE A 122 -4.47 -13.40 -7.66
C ILE A 122 -3.72 -12.42 -8.58
N ARG A 123 -4.38 -11.91 -9.62
CA ARG A 123 -3.82 -10.87 -10.50
C ARG A 123 -3.56 -9.58 -9.73
N GLY A 124 -4.48 -9.10 -8.91
CA GLY A 124 -4.27 -7.93 -8.07
C GLY A 124 -3.08 -8.09 -7.11
N LEU A 125 -2.96 -9.28 -6.50
CA LEU A 125 -1.80 -9.63 -5.66
C LEU A 125 -0.49 -9.64 -6.45
N LEU A 126 -0.49 -10.18 -7.67
CA LEU A 126 0.68 -10.19 -8.56
C LEU A 126 1.08 -8.78 -8.97
N VAL A 127 0.11 -7.92 -9.32
CA VAL A 127 0.35 -6.50 -9.65
C VAL A 127 1.00 -5.80 -8.46
N GLY A 128 0.42 -5.90 -7.25
CA GLY A 128 1.01 -5.29 -6.06
C GLY A 128 2.41 -5.82 -5.74
N LYS A 129 2.66 -7.12 -5.96
CA LYS A 129 4.00 -7.71 -5.80
C LYS A 129 4.99 -7.19 -6.84
N THR A 130 4.58 -7.02 -8.09
CA THR A 130 5.41 -6.48 -9.16
C THR A 130 5.73 -5.01 -8.91
N GLU A 131 4.74 -4.20 -8.53
CA GLU A 131 4.95 -2.79 -8.17
C GLU A 131 5.93 -2.65 -6.98
N GLU A 132 5.79 -3.50 -5.96
CA GLU A 132 6.72 -3.50 -4.83
C GLU A 132 8.13 -3.94 -5.24
N GLN A 133 8.25 -4.93 -6.14
CA GLN A 133 9.55 -5.32 -6.69
C GLN A 133 10.18 -4.18 -7.48
N ASP A 134 9.41 -3.45 -8.28
CA ASP A 134 9.91 -2.33 -9.06
C ASP A 134 10.28 -1.14 -8.17
N ARG A 135 9.52 -0.88 -7.09
CA ARG A 135 9.88 0.10 -6.06
C ARG A 135 11.20 -0.25 -5.39
N ILE A 136 11.41 -1.51 -5.00
CA ILE A 136 12.67 -1.99 -4.40
C ILE A 136 13.83 -1.87 -5.39
N ARG A 137 13.62 -2.25 -6.65
CA ARG A 137 14.64 -2.10 -7.71
C ARG A 137 15.03 -0.65 -7.90
N GLN A 138 14.05 0.24 -7.98
CA GLN A 138 14.28 1.67 -8.15
C GLN A 138 15.07 2.23 -6.96
N LYS A 139 14.65 1.91 -5.74
CA LYS A 139 15.37 2.33 -4.53
C LYS A 139 16.80 1.80 -4.47
N PHE A 140 17.02 0.53 -4.85
CA PHE A 140 18.37 -0.02 -4.94
C PHE A 140 19.21 0.72 -5.99
N HIS A 141 18.63 1.03 -7.15
CA HIS A 141 19.30 1.79 -8.21
C HIS A 141 19.66 3.21 -7.79
N ASP A 142 18.79 3.89 -7.05
CA ASP A 142 18.98 5.28 -6.67
C ASP A 142 19.91 5.43 -5.46
N ASP A 143 19.76 4.56 -4.44
CA ASP A 143 20.45 4.72 -3.17
C ASP A 143 21.75 3.89 -3.08
N VAL A 144 21.74 2.67 -3.60
CA VAL A 144 22.79 1.66 -3.34
C VAL A 144 23.76 1.52 -4.52
N ALA A 145 23.25 1.45 -5.76
CA ALA A 145 24.09 1.25 -6.94
C ALA A 145 25.19 2.32 -7.13
N PRO A 146 24.95 3.63 -6.88
CA PRO A 146 26.00 4.63 -6.99
C PRO A 146 27.13 4.43 -5.98
N GLN A 147 26.79 3.98 -4.76
CA GLN A 147 27.77 3.72 -3.70
C GLN A 147 28.63 2.49 -4.03
N ILE A 148 28.02 1.42 -4.56
CA ILE A 148 28.75 0.23 -5.04
C ILE A 148 29.73 0.63 -6.14
N MET A 149 29.25 1.41 -7.13
CA MET A 149 30.11 1.88 -8.22
C MET A 149 31.26 2.75 -7.69
N ALA A 150 30.99 3.69 -6.79
CA ALA A 150 32.02 4.54 -6.20
C ALA A 150 33.09 3.72 -5.46
N ALA A 151 32.67 2.75 -4.65
CA ALA A 151 33.60 1.86 -3.93
C ALA A 151 34.44 1.01 -4.91
N ALA A 152 33.82 0.48 -5.98
CA ALA A 152 34.53 -0.29 -7.01
C ALA A 152 35.56 0.57 -7.76
N PHE A 153 35.20 1.80 -8.15
CA PHE A 153 36.12 2.74 -8.79
C PHE A 153 37.28 3.13 -7.86
N ALA A 154 37.00 3.42 -6.59
CA ALA A 154 38.03 3.74 -5.61
C ALA A 154 39.00 2.56 -5.40
N THR A 155 38.46 1.33 -5.34
CA THR A 155 39.27 0.10 -5.20
C THR A 155 40.17 -0.13 -6.41
N GLU A 156 39.67 0.01 -7.64
CA GLU A 156 40.51 -0.18 -8.84
C GLU A 156 41.54 0.94 -9.00
N THR A 157 41.20 2.17 -8.61
CA THR A 157 42.14 3.31 -8.63
C THR A 157 43.32 3.05 -7.70
N LEU A 158 43.04 2.66 -6.45
CA LEU A 158 44.09 2.29 -5.49
C LEU A 158 44.90 1.08 -5.98
N ALA A 159 44.25 0.04 -6.51
CA ALA A 159 44.94 -1.11 -7.07
C ALA A 159 45.89 -0.71 -8.22
N ALA A 160 45.48 0.23 -9.07
CA ALA A 160 46.31 0.75 -10.15
C ALA A 160 47.51 1.57 -9.63
N GLU A 161 47.36 2.32 -8.54
CA GLU A 161 48.43 3.12 -7.93
C GLU A 161 49.47 2.26 -7.20
N ILE A 162 49.02 1.23 -6.46
CA ILE A 162 49.91 0.22 -5.86
C ILE A 162 50.73 -0.48 -6.94
N ARG A 163 50.10 -0.88 -8.07
CA ARG A 163 50.82 -1.47 -9.22
C ARG A 163 51.88 -0.53 -9.81
N ARG A 164 51.72 0.79 -9.69
CA ARG A 164 52.67 1.80 -10.17
C ARG A 164 53.79 2.11 -9.17
N GLY A 165 53.80 1.48 -7.99
CA GLY A 165 54.84 1.64 -6.98
C GLY A 165 54.67 2.89 -6.11
N ALA A 166 53.45 3.46 -6.03
CA ALA A 166 53.12 4.44 -5.00
C ALA A 166 53.11 3.74 -3.62
N SER A 167 53.67 4.38 -2.59
CA SER A 167 53.73 3.78 -1.24
C SER A 167 52.34 3.55 -0.67
N GLU A 168 52.18 2.50 0.15
CA GLU A 168 50.96 2.16 0.88
C GLU A 168 50.46 3.34 1.74
N ASP A 169 49.64 4.21 1.17
CA ASP A 169 49.08 5.34 1.90
C ASP A 169 47.89 4.85 2.73
N SER A 170 48.14 4.68 4.03
CA SER A 170 47.18 4.11 4.98
C SER A 170 45.88 4.91 5.10
N GLU A 171 45.89 6.21 4.74
CA GLU A 171 44.68 7.04 4.74
C GLU A 171 43.72 6.67 3.60
N GLU A 172 44.23 6.29 2.43
CA GLU A 172 43.39 5.98 1.27
C GLU A 172 42.71 4.61 1.43
N LEU A 173 43.45 3.64 1.99
CA LEU A 173 42.88 2.38 2.46
C LEU A 173 41.77 2.58 3.50
N ARG A 174 41.97 3.54 4.42
CA ARG A 174 40.95 3.89 5.43
C ARG A 174 39.71 4.51 4.79
N ARG A 175 39.85 5.40 3.81
CA ARG A 175 38.70 5.95 3.06
C ARG A 175 37.93 4.88 2.30
N ILE A 176 38.60 3.90 1.70
CA ILE A 176 37.92 2.79 1.01
C ILE A 176 37.19 1.89 2.02
N ALA A 177 37.80 1.62 3.18
CA ALA A 177 37.15 0.88 4.25
C ALA A 177 35.91 1.62 4.80
N ASP A 178 35.99 2.94 4.94
CA ASP A 178 34.86 3.79 5.34
C ASP A 178 33.75 3.76 4.27
N LEU A 179 34.09 3.88 2.98
CA LEU A 179 33.14 3.75 1.86
C LEU A 179 32.44 2.38 1.82
N ILE A 180 33.15 1.30 2.07
CA ILE A 180 32.57 -0.05 2.14
C ILE A 180 31.68 -0.19 3.38
N THR A 181 32.08 0.40 4.50
CA THR A 181 31.29 0.38 5.74
C THR A 181 29.99 1.18 5.58
N ASP A 182 30.06 2.35 4.95
CA ASP A 182 28.90 3.18 4.63
C ASP A 182 27.98 2.48 3.62
N LEU A 183 28.54 1.80 2.61
CA LEU A 183 27.79 0.99 1.67
C LEU A 183 27.04 -0.16 2.37
N VAL A 184 27.71 -0.90 3.25
CA VAL A 184 27.10 -1.99 4.03
C VAL A 184 26.02 -1.44 4.96
N GLY A 185 26.24 -0.26 5.55
CA GLY A 185 25.25 0.49 6.31
C GLY A 185 24.03 0.88 5.47
N GLY A 186 24.26 1.43 4.27
CA GLY A 186 23.25 1.83 3.31
C GLY A 186 22.39 0.66 2.83
N ILE A 187 23.01 -0.48 2.51
CA ILE A 187 22.32 -1.73 2.17
C ILE A 187 21.45 -2.20 3.35
N ARG A 188 21.98 -2.14 4.58
CA ARG A 188 21.25 -2.55 5.78
C ARG A 188 20.06 -1.64 6.08
N VAL A 189 20.16 -0.34 5.82
CA VAL A 189 19.01 0.60 5.95
C VAL A 189 18.00 0.38 4.82
N ALA A 190 18.46 0.21 3.59
CA ALA A 190 17.61 -0.02 2.43
C ALA A 190 16.81 -1.34 2.54
N LEU A 191 17.42 -2.38 3.12
CA LEU A 191 16.80 -3.70 3.32
C LEU A 191 16.13 -3.86 4.70
N GLY A 192 16.69 -3.26 5.76
CA GLY A 192 16.21 -3.36 7.14
C GLY A 192 14.92 -2.59 7.40
N ASN A 193 14.72 -1.46 6.70
CA ASN A 193 13.42 -0.76 6.71
C ASN A 193 12.30 -1.55 6.01
N ASN A 194 12.62 -2.68 5.35
CA ASN A 194 11.62 -3.62 4.81
C ASN A 194 11.42 -4.88 5.70
N ALA A 195 12.31 -5.14 6.68
CA ALA A 195 12.22 -6.30 7.58
C ALA A 195 11.48 -5.97 8.90
N ALA A 196 11.59 -4.73 9.39
CA ALA A 196 10.80 -4.26 10.53
C ALA A 196 9.28 -4.25 10.26
N SER A 197 8.85 -4.27 8.99
CA SER A 197 7.44 -4.43 8.62
C SER A 197 6.96 -5.89 8.55
N SER A 198 7.86 -6.87 8.69
CA SER A 198 7.53 -8.30 8.49
C SER A 198 7.91 -9.22 9.66
N GLN A 199 8.69 -8.78 10.66
CA GLN A 199 9.12 -9.64 11.78
C GLN A 199 8.50 -9.34 13.16
N ASP A 200 7.80 -8.24 13.40
CA ASP A 200 7.10 -8.00 14.68
C ASP A 200 5.70 -8.66 14.79
N ARG A 201 5.33 -9.52 13.83
CA ARG A 201 4.03 -10.25 13.85
C ARG A 201 4.12 -11.72 14.28
N ALA A 202 5.24 -12.19 14.83
CA ALA A 202 5.38 -13.58 15.29
C ALA A 202 5.47 -13.76 16.81
N ALA A 203 5.34 -12.70 17.61
CA ALA A 203 5.33 -12.84 19.06
C ALA A 203 4.48 -11.75 19.74
N SER A 204 3.17 -11.96 19.77
CA SER A 204 2.27 -11.60 20.89
C SER A 204 0.93 -12.29 20.70
#